data_AF-A0A6P0M7V5-F1
#
_entry.id   AF-A0A6P0M7V5-F1
#
_cell.length_a   1.000
_cell.length_b   1.000
_cell.length_c   1.000
_cell.angle_alpha   90.00
_cell.angle_beta   90.00
_cell.angle_gamma   90.00
#
_symmetry.space_group_name_H-M   'P 1'
#
loop_
_entity.id
_entity.type
_entity.pdbx_description
1 polymer ?
#
loop_
_entity_poly.entity_id
_entity_poly.type
_entity_poly.pdbx_seq_one_letter_code
_entity_poly.pdbx_strand_id
1 'polypeptide(L)' 'MLDAFSRAVVTADSKTACLGAADLADLKAFVADGNKRLDAVNGIASEASCIVSDAVSGMICENTGLIKYYREVQMN' A
#
# COMPACT_ATOMS: atom_id res chain seq x y z
N MET A 1 8.75 -7.67 8.18
CA MET A 1 7.34 -7.26 8.01
C MET A 1 6.60 -7.67 9.26
N LEU A 2 5.88 -6.75 9.92
CA LEU A 2 5.11 -7.02 11.13
C LEU A 2 3.64 -7.14 10.73
N ASP A 3 3.20 -8.31 10.28
CA ASP A 3 1.81 -8.63 9.94
C ASP A 3 1.00 -9.12 11.16
N ALA A 4 -0.28 -9.43 10.95
CA ALA A 4 -1.20 -9.85 12.02
C ALA A 4 -0.75 -11.13 12.74
N PHE A 5 -0.21 -12.13 12.02
CA PHE A 5 0.28 -13.37 12.62
C PHE A 5 1.56 -13.13 13.41
N SER A 6 2.52 -12.40 12.83
CA SER A 6 3.76 -12.07 13.53
C SER A 6 3.49 -11.26 14.82
N ARG A 7 2.52 -10.32 14.82
CA ARG A 7 2.10 -9.61 16.04
C ARG A 7 1.47 -10.53 17.09
N ALA A 8 0.60 -11.44 16.67
CA ALA A 8 -0.05 -12.37 17.59
C ALA A 8 1.00 -13.25 18.28
N VAL A 9 1.97 -13.78 17.52
CA VAL A 9 3.07 -14.60 18.06
C VAL A 9 3.96 -13.80 19.00
N VAL A 10 4.41 -12.60 18.61
CA VAL A 10 5.25 -11.74 19.48
C VAL A 10 4.52 -11.35 20.77
N THR A 11 3.20 -11.15 20.71
CA THR A 11 2.39 -10.80 21.89
C THR A 11 2.19 -12.00 22.83
N ALA A 12 2.06 -13.20 22.28
CA ALA A 12 1.95 -14.43 23.06
C ALA A 12 3.28 -14.77 23.75
N ASP A 13 4.38 -14.66 22.99
CA ASP A 13 5.74 -14.88 23.47
C ASP A 13 6.13 -13.91 24.60
N SER A 14 5.78 -12.63 24.49
CA SER A 14 6.05 -11.63 25.54
C SER A 14 5.30 -11.89 26.86
N LYS A 15 4.22 -12.68 26.81
CA LYS A 15 3.44 -13.12 27.96
C LYS A 15 3.78 -14.54 28.42
N THR A 16 4.75 -15.18 27.76
CA THR A 16 5.08 -16.62 27.92
C THR A 16 3.85 -17.52 27.88
N ALA A 17 2.89 -17.16 27.02
CA ALA A 17 1.58 -17.80 26.92
C ALA A 17 1.33 -18.33 25.51
N CYS A 18 0.42 -19.30 25.40
CA CYS A 18 -0.11 -19.74 24.12
C CYS A 18 -1.19 -18.78 23.61
N LEU A 19 -1.48 -18.82 22.30
CA LEU A 19 -2.60 -18.08 21.71
C LEU A 19 -3.94 -18.56 22.27
N GLY A 20 -4.79 -17.62 22.66
CA GLY A 20 -6.13 -17.88 23.16
C GLY A 20 -7.18 -17.99 22.05
N ALA A 21 -8.40 -18.37 22.43
CA ALA A 21 -9.53 -18.47 21.49
C ALA A 21 -9.85 -17.14 20.79
N ALA A 22 -9.70 -16.01 21.49
CA ALA A 22 -9.89 -14.68 20.91
C ALA A 22 -8.84 -14.38 19.83
N ASP A 23 -7.56 -14.62 20.11
CA ASP A 23 -6.47 -14.40 19.14
C ASP A 23 -6.68 -15.24 17.88
N LEU A 24 -7.11 -16.50 18.04
CA LEU A 24 -7.40 -17.39 16.91
C LEU A 24 -8.63 -16.93 16.11
N ALA A 25 -9.65 -16.38 16.77
CA ALA A 25 -10.81 -15.81 16.10
C ALA A 25 -10.42 -14.59 15.24
N ASP A 26 -9.58 -13.70 15.77
CA ASP A 26 -9.08 -12.52 15.07
C ASP A 26 -8.23 -12.90 13.85
N LEU A 27 -7.33 -13.89 13.99
CA LEU A 27 -6.54 -14.39 12.88
C LEU A 27 -7.41 -15.06 11.80
N LYS A 28 -8.47 -15.78 12.20
CA LYS A 28 -9.42 -16.36 11.26
C LYS A 28 -10.18 -15.29 10.49
N ALA A 29 -10.61 -14.22 11.16
CA ALA A 29 -11.24 -13.07 10.52
C ALA A 29 -10.29 -12.38 9.53
N PHE A 30 -9.02 -12.21 9.90
CA PHE A 30 -8.00 -11.65 9.01
C PHE A 30 -7.82 -12.45 7.72
N VAL A 31 -7.87 -13.78 7.79
CA VAL A 31 -7.83 -14.66 6.60
C VAL A 31 -9.10 -14.51 5.78
N ALA A 32 -10.27 -14.46 6.42
CA ALA A 32 -11.56 -14.29 5.73
C ALA A 32 -11.62 -12.98 4.93
N ASP A 33 -11.03 -11.91 5.46
CA ASP A 33 -10.90 -10.62 4.77
C ASP A 33 -9.78 -10.58 3.72
N GLY A 34 -9.02 -11.66 3.55
CA GLY A 34 -7.89 -11.76 2.62
C GLY A 34 -8.30 -11.47 1.17
N ASN A 35 -9.45 -11.98 0.73
CA ASN A 35 -9.95 -11.78 -0.64
C ASN A 35 -10.17 -10.29 -0.96
N LYS A 36 -10.70 -9.51 -0.01
CA LYS A 36 -10.91 -8.06 -0.20
C LYS A 36 -9.59 -7.33 -0.51
N ARG A 37 -8.50 -7.72 0.17
CA ARG A 37 -7.18 -7.13 -0.04
C ARG A 37 -6.55 -7.58 -1.36
N LEU A 38 -6.78 -8.82 -1.76
CA LEU A 38 -6.33 -9.33 -3.07
C LEU A 38 -7.06 -8.63 -4.21
N ASP A 39 -8.37 -8.40 -4.09
CA ASP A 39 -9.15 -7.65 -5.08
C ASP A 39 -8.63 -6.22 -5.24
N ALA A 40 -8.35 -5.54 -4.12
CA ALA A 40 -7.76 -4.20 -4.14
C ALA A 40 -6.37 -4.17 -4.81
N VAL A 41 -5.50 -5.14 -4.49
CA VAL A 41 -4.16 -5.24 -5.11
C VAL A 41 -4.28 -5.55 -6.60
N ASN A 42 -5.19 -6.43 -7.00
CA ASN A 42 -5.42 -6.74 -8.41
C ASN A 42 -5.88 -5.51 -9.19
N GLY A 43 -6.80 -4.71 -8.64
CA GLY A 43 -7.24 -3.47 -9.28
C GLY A 43 -6.12 -2.42 -9.39
N ILE A 44 -5.28 -2.28 -8.36
CA ILE A 44 -4.11 -1.38 -8.43
C ILE A 44 -3.10 -1.89 -9.46
N ALA A 45 -2.80 -3.18 -9.47
CA ALA A 45 -1.79 -3.77 -10.34
C ALA A 45 -2.19 -3.73 -11.81
N SER A 46 -3.49 -3.91 -12.13
CA SER A 46 -3.97 -3.85 -13.51
C SER A 46 -3.90 -2.44 -14.10
N GLU A 47 -4.06 -1.40 -13.27
CA GLU A 47 -4.11 0.00 -13.71
C GLU A 47 -2.89 0.83 -13.28
N ALA A 48 -1.83 0.20 -12.76
CA ALA A 48 -0.69 0.90 -12.14
C ALA A 48 -0.06 1.96 -13.04
N SER A 49 0.07 1.68 -14.35
CA SER A 49 0.64 2.62 -15.31
C SER A 49 -0.22 3.87 -15.45
N CYS A 50 -1.54 3.72 -15.54
CA CYS A 50 -2.47 4.85 -15.65
C CYS A 50 -2.49 5.69 -14.38
N ILE A 51 -2.50 5.05 -13.21
CA ILE A 51 -2.44 5.73 -11.91
C ILE A 51 -1.18 6.62 -11.81
N VAL A 52 -0.03 6.10 -12.21
CA VAL A 52 1.25 6.86 -12.16
C VAL A 52 1.28 7.96 -13.21
N SER A 53 0.83 7.70 -14.44
CA SER A 53 0.77 8.71 -15.51
C SER A 53 -0.14 9.87 -15.12
N ASP A 54 -1.33 9.59 -14.60
CA ASP A 54 -2.28 10.63 -14.18
C ASP A 54 -1.74 11.44 -13.00
N ALA A 55 -1.09 10.79 -12.02
CA ALA A 55 -0.45 11.47 -10.91
C ALA A 55 0.66 12.42 -11.38
N VAL A 56 1.52 11.98 -12.30
CA VAL A 56 2.61 12.79 -12.84
C VAL A 56 2.06 13.96 -13.66
N SER A 57 1.08 13.72 -14.51
CA SER A 57 0.39 14.77 -15.27
C SER A 57 -0.25 15.79 -14.33
N GLY A 58 -0.92 15.36 -13.26
CA GLY A 58 -1.50 16.23 -12.24
C GLY A 58 -0.46 17.12 -11.56
N MET A 59 0.65 16.54 -11.09
CA MET A 59 1.75 17.29 -10.47
C MET A 59 2.32 18.38 -11.41
N ILE A 60 2.45 18.07 -12.70
CA ILE A 60 2.95 19.02 -13.70
C ILE A 60 1.90 20.09 -14.03
N CYS A 61 0.62 19.74 -14.08
CA CYS A 61 -0.47 20.68 -14.29
C CYS A 61 -0.54 21.72 -13.16
N GLU A 62 -0.35 21.30 -11.91
CA GLU A 62 -0.32 22.20 -10.75
C GLU A 62 0.98 23.00 -10.67
N ASN A 63 2.10 22.44 -11.14
CA ASN A 63 3.41 23.09 -11.10
C ASN A 63 4.13 23.02 -12.45
N THR A 64 3.68 23.86 -13.40
CA THR A 64 4.24 23.89 -14.77
C THR A 64 5.72 24.27 -14.83
N GLY A 65 6.29 24.84 -13.75
CA GLY A 65 7.71 25.16 -13.62
C GLY A 65 8.61 23.93 -13.63
N LEU A 66 8.13 22.78 -13.17
CA LEU A 66 8.90 21.53 -13.06
C LEU A 66 9.44 21.00 -14.40
N ILE A 67 8.80 21.36 -15.52
CA ILE A 67 9.22 20.94 -16.87
C ILE A 67 9.57 22.10 -17.81
N LYS A 68 9.48 23.37 -17.36
CA LYS A 68 9.66 24.56 -18.21
C LYS A 68 11.13 24.91 -18.48
N TYR A 69 12.04 24.60 -17.56
CA TYR A 69 13.38 25.23 -17.52
C TYR A 69 14.29 24.96 -18.74
N TYR A 70 14.09 23.86 -19.48
CA TYR A 70 14.87 23.57 -20.68
C TYR A 70 14.32 24.19 -21.98
N ARG A 71 13.12 24.78 -21.96
CA ARG A 71 12.51 25.34 -23.19
C ARG A 71 12.86 26.81 -23.44
N GLU A 72 13.29 27.56 -22.43
CA GLU A 72 13.69 28.97 -22.59
C GLU A 72 15.14 29.14 -23.11
N VAL A 73 16.03 28.17 -22.88
CA VAL A 73 17.45 28.26 -23.30
C VAL A 73 17.68 27.84 -24.77
N GLN A 74 16.74 27.16 -25.41
CA GLN A 74 16.83 26.73 -26.82
C GLN A 74 16.07 27.66 -27.81
N MET A 75 15.47 28.76 -27.31
CA MET A 75 14.72 29.72 -28.14
C MET A 75 15.39 31.11 -28.25
N ASN A 76 16.66 31.25 -27.82
CA ASN A 76 17.49 32.44 -28.03
C ASN A 76 18.76 32.08 -28.80
#